data_AF-A0A4Z1J5J4-F1
#
_entry.id   AF-A0A4Z1J5J4-F1
#
_cell.length_a   1.000
_cell.length_b   1.000
_cell.length_c   1.000
_cell.angle_alpha   90.00
_cell.angle_beta   90.00
_cell.angle_gamma   90.00
#
_symmetry.space_group_name_H-M   'P 1'
#
loop_
_entity.id
_entity.type
_entity.pdbx_description
1 polymer ?
#
loop_
_entity_poly.entity_id
_entity_poly.type
_entity_poly.pdbx_seq_one_letter_code
_entity_poly.pdbx_strand_id
1 'polypeptide(L)'
;MTTIDSLEEESPWLESQWYPPLDKIKRYWWDCHKLNGMYSYEENEAKWRIQNGSWPMSEGIREIDDDPDAWLICNLILRRSQGQSPSADWYDEKDDSSYHITDAPMPPPKAIYHKRSTRRFRAGGDTPLVALLDARTWMNDSTAWSIGYGGVLKMAFIILQHDITHQSKTLNWLQGKLPPSRFQIPKVIRYEVQMKRHIIFESQIYGLNFEQAWPLLSAQQRENVITAVKDFCFDLSKIKGEKIGSIEGKGLFDQYLPTQFEVGKSPYDPAGIQASWVAKGLESGLSEFCFAHNCLWPHHIILIDYPNAGIADLRVPTIGLLSWGIAGFVPKVWVRT
;
A
#
# COMPACT_ATOMS: atom_id res chain seq x y z
N MET A 1 29.31 -10.13 15.63
CA MET A 1 29.57 -9.92 14.20
C MET A 1 28.41 -10.54 13.45
N THR A 2 27.35 -9.76 13.27
CA THR A 2 26.15 -10.11 12.52
C THR A 2 26.09 -9.13 11.38
N THR A 3 26.24 -9.65 10.17
CA THR A 3 25.99 -8.94 8.92
C THR A 3 24.56 -8.41 8.97
N ILE A 4 24.46 -7.09 9.16
CA ILE A 4 23.26 -6.32 8.89
C ILE A 4 22.95 -6.55 7.41
N ASP A 5 21.81 -7.15 7.11
CA ASP A 5 21.25 -7.23 5.77
C ASP A 5 21.13 -5.80 5.23
N SER A 6 22.15 -5.37 4.48
CA SER A 6 22.17 -4.09 3.78
C SER A 6 21.19 -4.18 2.61
N LEU A 7 19.92 -3.88 2.87
CA LEU A 7 18.90 -3.62 1.85
C LEU A 7 19.17 -2.33 1.03
N GLU A 8 20.39 -1.80 1.12
CA GLU A 8 20.87 -0.60 0.44
C GLU A 8 22.10 -0.96 -0.40
N GLU A 9 21.98 -1.91 -1.33
CA GLU A 9 22.85 -1.83 -2.50
C GLU A 9 22.47 -0.54 -3.23
N GLU A 10 23.34 0.46 -3.15
CA GLU A 10 23.18 1.74 -3.84
C GLU A 10 22.93 1.45 -5.33
N SER A 11 21.74 1.85 -5.80
CA SER A 11 21.31 1.58 -7.17
C SER A 11 22.33 2.14 -8.17
N PRO A 12 22.63 1.43 -9.28
CA PRO A 12 23.67 1.78 -10.25
C PRO A 12 23.39 3.05 -11.07
N TRP A 13 22.40 3.84 -10.68
CA TRP A 13 21.89 5.00 -11.37
C TRP A 13 22.41 6.29 -10.75
N LEU A 14 22.85 7.23 -11.57
CA LEU A 14 23.35 8.53 -11.11
C LEU A 14 22.23 9.34 -10.45
N GLU A 15 22.51 10.03 -9.34
CA GLU A 15 21.54 10.85 -8.60
C GLU A 15 20.74 11.81 -9.50
N SER A 16 21.35 12.36 -10.55
CA SER A 16 20.69 13.21 -11.55
C SER A 16 19.54 12.54 -12.33
N GLN A 17 19.44 11.20 -12.29
CA GLN A 17 18.32 10.43 -12.87
C GLN A 17 17.16 10.27 -11.88
N TRP A 18 17.43 10.46 -10.58
CA TRP A 18 16.48 10.31 -9.46
C TRP A 18 15.78 11.62 -9.17
N TYR A 19 16.51 12.72 -9.31
CA TYR A 19 16.05 14.08 -9.07
C TYR A 19 15.81 14.79 -10.41
N PRO A 20 14.69 15.52 -10.60
CA PRO A 20 14.62 16.46 -11.71
C PRO A 20 15.69 17.55 -11.50
N PRO A 21 16.13 18.23 -12.57
CA PRO A 21 16.99 19.40 -12.46
C PRO A 21 16.52 20.36 -11.35
N LEU A 22 17.45 20.92 -10.56
CA LEU A 22 17.13 21.76 -9.38
C LEU A 22 16.17 22.92 -9.70
N ASP A 23 16.27 23.49 -10.90
CA ASP A 23 15.42 24.56 -11.42
C ASP A 23 13.97 24.11 -11.73
N LYS A 24 13.73 22.80 -11.82
CA LYS A 24 12.40 22.19 -11.99
C LYS A 24 11.76 21.75 -10.67
N ILE A 25 12.50 21.74 -9.57
CA ILE A 25 11.95 21.51 -8.22
C ILE A 25 11.22 22.79 -7.77
N LYS A 26 9.90 22.86 -8.05
CA LYS A 26 9.06 24.02 -7.66
C LYS A 26 8.14 23.67 -6.49
N ARG A 27 8.57 23.94 -5.24
CA ARG A 27 7.70 24.27 -4.09
C ARG A 27 8.50 24.77 -2.89
N TYR A 28 7.87 25.64 -2.09
CA TYR A 28 8.50 26.42 -1.02
C TYR A 28 9.15 25.54 0.05
N TRP A 29 10.47 25.70 0.21
CA TRP A 29 11.28 25.20 1.33
C TRP A 29 10.66 25.54 2.70
N TRP A 30 9.87 26.61 2.79
CA TRP A 30 9.27 27.13 4.03
C TRP A 30 8.30 26.19 4.79
N ASP A 31 7.86 25.06 4.23
CA ASP A 31 7.00 24.10 4.95
C ASP A 31 7.78 22.99 5.70
N CYS A 32 9.09 22.82 5.48
CA CYS A 32 9.88 21.76 6.12
C CYS A 32 9.95 21.91 7.66
N HIS A 33 9.86 23.13 8.17
CA HIS A 33 9.91 23.41 9.62
C HIS A 33 8.58 23.18 10.35
N LYS A 34 7.45 23.02 9.62
CA LYS A 34 6.15 22.69 10.22
C LYS A 34 5.78 21.21 10.10
N LEU A 35 6.49 20.44 9.27
CA LEU A 35 6.05 19.10 8.90
C LEU A 35 6.31 18.01 9.95
N ASN A 36 7.26 18.17 10.88
CA ASN A 36 7.33 17.34 12.09
C ASN A 36 8.42 17.86 13.03
N GLY A 37 8.04 18.34 14.22
CA GLY A 37 8.99 18.60 15.32
C GLY A 37 9.66 17.33 15.88
N MET A 38 9.42 16.17 15.25
CA MET A 38 9.86 14.84 15.67
C MET A 38 11.24 14.43 15.13
N TYR A 39 11.76 15.14 14.12
CA TYR A 39 13.02 14.78 13.45
C TYR A 39 14.04 15.91 13.54
N SER A 40 15.33 15.56 13.48
CA SER A 40 16.43 16.52 13.35
C SER A 40 16.31 17.35 12.07
N TYR A 41 17.10 18.43 11.98
CA TYR A 41 17.13 19.28 10.78
C TYR A 41 17.58 18.46 9.57
N GLU A 42 18.65 17.69 9.72
CA GLU A 42 19.26 16.87 8.68
C GLU A 42 18.28 15.78 8.20
N GLU A 43 17.54 15.15 9.11
CA GLU A 43 16.51 14.18 8.76
C GLU A 43 15.34 14.85 8.02
N ASN A 44 14.84 15.99 8.53
CA ASN A 44 13.75 16.71 7.86
C ASN A 44 14.18 17.21 6.46
N GLU A 45 15.43 17.66 6.30
CA GLU A 45 15.98 18.05 5.01
C GLU A 45 16.11 16.86 4.06
N ALA A 46 16.65 15.73 4.52
CA ALA A 46 16.74 14.50 3.73
C ALA A 46 15.35 14.03 3.29
N LYS A 47 14.37 14.07 4.20
CA LYS A 47 12.97 13.73 3.91
C LYS A 47 12.36 14.66 2.88
N TRP A 48 12.53 15.97 3.07
CA TRP A 48 12.07 16.98 2.13
C TRP A 48 12.70 16.80 0.75
N ARG A 49 14.00 16.53 0.66
CA ARG A 49 14.71 16.28 -0.61
C ARG A 49 14.16 15.04 -1.31
N ILE A 50 13.84 13.98 -0.60
CA ILE A 50 13.24 12.78 -1.22
C ILE A 50 11.80 13.06 -1.67
N GLN A 51 11.00 13.74 -0.85
CA GLN A 51 9.60 14.06 -1.16
C GLN A 51 9.45 15.08 -2.30
N ASN A 52 10.30 16.11 -2.34
CA ASN A 52 10.16 17.26 -3.24
C ASN A 52 11.24 17.29 -4.33
N GLY A 53 12.38 16.65 -4.08
CA GLY A 53 13.47 16.54 -5.04
C GLY A 53 13.41 15.29 -5.90
N SER A 54 12.59 14.28 -5.61
CA SER A 54 12.43 13.16 -6.54
C SER A 54 11.29 13.40 -7.54
N TRP A 55 11.27 12.67 -8.66
CA TRP A 55 10.13 12.70 -9.59
C TRP A 55 8.80 12.49 -8.83
N PRO A 56 7.71 13.21 -9.18
CA PRO A 56 6.44 13.05 -8.49
C PRO A 56 6.02 11.58 -8.43
N MET A 57 5.50 11.09 -7.29
CA MET A 57 5.11 9.68 -7.13
C MET A 57 4.13 9.26 -8.24
N SER A 58 3.19 10.13 -8.59
CA SER A 58 2.23 9.93 -9.68
C SER A 58 2.84 9.73 -11.08
N GLU A 59 4.10 10.12 -11.28
CA GLU A 59 4.84 9.98 -12.54
C GLU A 59 5.78 8.77 -12.57
N GLY A 60 5.70 7.90 -11.55
CA GLY A 60 6.61 6.77 -11.38
C GLY A 60 6.33 5.58 -12.30
N ILE A 61 5.24 5.60 -13.08
CA ILE A 61 4.98 4.66 -14.17
C ILE A 61 4.93 5.43 -15.50
N ARG A 62 5.72 4.98 -16.48
CA ARG A 62 5.89 5.65 -17.79
C ARG A 62 5.76 4.63 -18.91
N GLU A 63 5.16 5.02 -20.02
CA GLU A 63 5.02 4.16 -21.19
C GLU A 63 6.32 4.19 -21.99
N ILE A 64 6.85 3.03 -22.37
CA ILE A 64 8.06 2.94 -23.19
C ILE A 64 7.70 3.35 -24.64
N ASP A 65 8.52 4.23 -25.22
CA ASP A 65 8.19 4.90 -26.48
C ASP A 65 8.12 3.94 -27.67
N ASP A 66 9.03 2.97 -27.71
CA ASP A 66 9.21 1.98 -28.78
C ASP A 66 8.61 0.60 -28.48
N ASP A 67 7.96 0.43 -27.33
CA ASP A 67 7.29 -0.82 -26.90
C ASP A 67 5.87 -0.50 -26.39
N PRO A 68 4.81 -0.72 -27.21
CA PRO A 68 3.45 -0.38 -26.84
C PRO A 68 2.88 -1.23 -25.71
N ASP A 69 3.52 -2.36 -25.38
CA ASP A 69 3.09 -3.29 -24.34
C ASP A 69 4.04 -3.25 -23.13
N ALA A 70 4.84 -2.19 -22.96
CA ALA A 70 5.74 -2.08 -21.81
C ALA A 70 5.71 -0.71 -21.11
N TRP A 71 5.98 -0.76 -19.80
CA TRP A 71 6.08 0.39 -18.92
C TRP A 71 7.39 0.36 -18.14
N LEU A 72 8.02 1.53 -18.00
CA LEU A 72 9.13 1.75 -17.09
C LEU A 72 8.61 2.20 -15.73
N ILE A 73 8.99 1.49 -14.67
CA ILE A 73 8.59 1.75 -13.28
C ILE A 73 9.87 1.80 -12.44
N CYS A 74 10.35 3.00 -12.12
CA CYS A 74 11.72 3.20 -11.62
C CYS A 74 12.73 2.50 -12.55
N ASN A 75 13.42 1.47 -12.07
CA ASN A 75 14.36 0.63 -12.81
C ASN A 75 13.81 -0.78 -13.09
N LEU A 76 12.48 -0.93 -13.09
CA LEU A 76 11.78 -2.14 -13.54
C LEU A 76 11.09 -1.88 -14.88
N ILE A 77 11.03 -2.91 -15.72
CA ILE A 77 10.15 -2.99 -16.88
C ILE A 77 9.02 -3.94 -16.54
N LEU A 78 7.79 -3.41 -16.60
CA LEU A 78 6.60 -4.21 -16.70
C LEU A 78 6.27 -4.42 -18.17
N ARG A 79 6.26 -5.66 -18.65
CA ARG A 79 5.90 -6.01 -20.02
C ARG A 79 4.66 -6.89 -20.06
N ARG A 80 3.70 -6.51 -20.90
CA ARG A 80 2.52 -7.29 -21.26
C ARG A 80 2.80 -8.12 -22.51
N SER A 81 2.31 -9.34 -22.55
CA SER A 81 2.32 -10.23 -23.72
C SER A 81 0.94 -10.85 -23.88
N GLN A 82 0.54 -11.18 -25.11
CA GLN A 82 -0.75 -11.83 -25.35
C GLN A 82 -0.68 -13.32 -25.01
N GLY A 83 -1.76 -13.84 -24.43
CA GLY A 83 -1.92 -15.24 -24.09
C GLY A 83 -1.25 -15.61 -22.78
N GLN A 84 -1.47 -16.85 -22.37
CA GLN A 84 -0.92 -17.40 -21.15
C GLN A 84 0.56 -17.76 -21.31
N SER A 85 1.40 -17.24 -20.42
CA SER A 85 2.81 -17.57 -20.31
C SER A 85 3.12 -18.20 -18.95
N PRO A 86 3.80 -19.37 -18.91
CA PRO A 86 4.11 -20.06 -17.65
C PRO A 86 5.16 -19.33 -16.81
N SER A 87 5.92 -18.40 -17.40
CA SER A 87 6.93 -17.59 -16.71
C SER A 87 6.43 -16.20 -16.32
N ALA A 88 5.13 -15.92 -16.50
CA ALA A 88 4.54 -14.64 -16.14
C ALA A 88 4.44 -14.49 -14.62
N ASP A 89 4.69 -13.28 -14.13
CA ASP A 89 4.46 -12.92 -12.73
C ASP A 89 2.96 -12.99 -12.40
N TRP A 90 2.11 -12.62 -13.36
CA TRP A 90 0.68 -12.93 -13.32
C TRP A 90 0.06 -12.99 -14.71
N TYR A 91 -1.13 -13.60 -14.78
CA TYR A 91 -1.96 -13.68 -15.97
C TYR A 91 -3.31 -12.99 -15.69
N ASP A 92 -3.72 -12.14 -16.61
CA ASP A 92 -5.03 -11.50 -16.61
C ASP A 92 -5.95 -12.20 -17.62
N GLU A 93 -6.84 -13.04 -17.11
CA GLU A 93 -7.80 -13.81 -17.91
C GLU A 93 -8.75 -12.91 -18.70
N LYS A 94 -9.08 -11.72 -18.20
CA LYS A 94 -10.04 -10.82 -18.86
C LYS A 94 -9.43 -10.06 -20.03
N ASP A 95 -8.13 -9.80 -19.98
CA ASP A 95 -7.38 -9.14 -21.06
C ASP A 95 -6.60 -10.14 -21.94
N ASP A 96 -6.71 -11.44 -21.66
CA ASP A 96 -5.92 -12.52 -22.30
C ASP A 96 -4.44 -12.14 -22.40
N SER A 97 -3.87 -11.70 -21.26
CA SER A 97 -2.55 -11.10 -21.23
C SER A 97 -1.71 -11.55 -20.04
N SER A 98 -0.48 -11.96 -20.31
CA SER A 98 0.55 -12.28 -19.32
C SER A 98 1.46 -11.09 -19.07
N TYR A 99 1.82 -10.87 -17.81
CA TYR A 99 2.67 -9.76 -17.39
C TYR A 99 3.97 -10.26 -16.77
N HIS A 100 5.07 -9.62 -17.16
CA HIS A 100 6.42 -9.90 -16.66
C HIS A 100 7.04 -8.64 -16.08
N ILE A 101 7.65 -8.75 -14.91
CA ILE A 101 8.43 -7.69 -14.26
C ILE A 101 9.89 -8.10 -14.31
N THR A 102 10.69 -7.28 -14.99
CA THR A 102 12.13 -7.50 -15.19
C THR A 102 12.91 -6.25 -14.84
N ASP A 103 14.21 -6.38 -14.60
CA ASP A 103 15.07 -5.21 -14.40
C ASP A 103 15.26 -4.46 -15.73
N ALA A 104 15.24 -3.13 -15.68
CA ALA A 104 15.51 -2.29 -16.83
C ALA A 104 17.00 -2.36 -17.22
N PRO A 105 17.33 -2.32 -18.52
CA PRO A 105 18.71 -2.22 -18.97
C PRO A 105 19.33 -0.87 -18.57
N MET A 106 20.66 -0.79 -18.64
CA MET A 106 21.41 0.45 -18.45
C MET A 106 22.06 0.88 -19.78
N PRO A 107 21.76 2.07 -20.34
CA PRO A 107 20.74 3.03 -19.88
C PRO A 107 19.31 2.50 -20.08
N PRO A 108 18.31 3.06 -19.37
CA PRO A 108 16.92 2.64 -19.55
C PRO A 108 16.39 2.98 -20.93
N PRO A 109 15.32 2.29 -21.35
CA PRO A 109 14.56 2.70 -22.52
C PRO A 109 13.97 4.10 -22.31
N LYS A 110 13.77 4.81 -23.42
CA LYS A 110 13.04 6.08 -23.40
C LYS A 110 11.59 5.81 -23.03
N ALA A 111 11.08 6.58 -22.08
CA ALA A 111 9.72 6.41 -21.60
C ALA A 111 9.10 7.76 -21.25
N ILE A 112 7.81 7.90 -21.55
CA ILE A 112 7.03 9.12 -21.36
C ILE A 112 5.95 8.90 -20.29
N TYR A 113 5.85 9.83 -19.36
CA TYR A 113 4.72 9.88 -18.45
C TYR A 113 3.49 10.42 -19.17
N HIS A 114 2.37 9.69 -19.03
CA HIS A 114 1.07 10.15 -19.47
C HIS A 114 0.14 10.26 -18.27
N LYS A 115 -0.45 11.45 -18.05
CA LYS A 115 -1.45 11.67 -16.99
C LYS A 115 -2.62 10.68 -17.05
N ARG A 116 -3.00 10.29 -18.26
CA ARG A 116 -3.90 9.17 -18.53
C ARG A 116 -3.16 8.25 -19.48
N SER A 117 -3.01 6.98 -19.13
CA SER A 117 -2.36 6.00 -20.00
C SER A 117 -2.94 6.05 -21.41
N THR A 118 -2.09 5.92 -22.43
CA THR A 118 -2.53 5.81 -23.83
C THR A 118 -2.80 4.36 -24.22
N ARG A 119 -2.28 3.40 -23.46
CA ARG A 119 -2.50 1.97 -23.68
C ARG A 119 -3.89 1.53 -23.22
N ARG A 120 -4.44 0.51 -23.90
CA ARG A 120 -5.83 0.04 -23.75
C ARG A 120 -5.87 -1.48 -23.58
N PHE A 121 -7.00 -1.96 -23.06
CA PHE A 121 -7.32 -3.39 -23.04
C PHE A 121 -7.32 -3.96 -24.46
N ARG A 122 -6.79 -5.18 -24.64
CA ARG A 122 -6.81 -5.90 -25.92
C ARG A 122 -8.23 -6.30 -26.30
N ALA A 123 -9.07 -6.58 -25.30
CA ALA A 123 -10.50 -6.86 -25.48
C ALA A 123 -11.29 -5.69 -26.12
N GLY A 124 -10.67 -4.50 -26.27
CA GLY A 124 -11.24 -3.32 -26.90
C GLY A 124 -11.81 -2.29 -25.92
N GLY A 125 -12.18 -1.12 -26.45
CA GLY A 125 -12.76 0.00 -25.71
C GLY A 125 -11.77 1.11 -25.31
N ASP A 126 -12.31 2.20 -24.78
CA ASP A 126 -11.55 3.42 -24.43
C ASP A 126 -11.02 3.43 -22.99
N THR A 127 -11.21 2.34 -22.27
CA THR A 127 -10.75 2.19 -20.88
C THR A 127 -9.22 2.03 -20.87
N PRO A 128 -8.49 2.91 -20.17
CA PRO A 128 -7.04 2.76 -20.02
C PRO A 128 -6.68 1.46 -19.32
N LEU A 129 -5.65 0.77 -19.83
CA LEU A 129 -5.15 -0.45 -19.20
C LEU A 129 -4.54 -0.15 -17.83
N VAL A 130 -3.79 0.93 -17.75
CA VAL A 130 -3.22 1.46 -16.50
C VAL A 130 -4.03 2.67 -16.08
N ALA A 131 -4.60 2.61 -14.88
CA ALA A 131 -5.40 3.69 -14.32
C ALA A 131 -4.97 4.00 -12.90
N LEU A 132 -4.94 5.28 -12.57
CA LEU A 132 -4.67 5.74 -11.21
C LEU A 132 -5.88 5.40 -10.31
N LEU A 133 -5.66 4.64 -9.24
CA LEU A 133 -6.74 4.16 -8.35
C LEU A 133 -7.07 5.14 -7.23
N ASP A 134 -6.07 5.82 -6.68
CA ASP A 134 -6.29 6.83 -5.66
C ASP A 134 -5.45 8.08 -5.96
N ALA A 135 -6.14 9.21 -6.07
CA ALA A 135 -5.59 10.54 -6.26
C ALA A 135 -5.88 11.44 -5.05
N ARG A 136 -6.29 10.89 -3.89
CA ARG A 136 -6.41 11.63 -2.64
C ARG A 136 -5.00 11.88 -2.09
N THR A 137 -4.36 12.80 -2.77
CA THR A 137 -3.05 13.45 -2.61
C THR A 137 -2.84 14.16 -1.27
N TRP A 138 -3.57 13.78 -0.21
CA TRP A 138 -3.39 14.40 1.10
C TRP A 138 -2.17 13.84 1.84
N MET A 139 -1.67 12.67 1.44
CA MET A 139 -0.34 12.19 1.78
C MET A 139 0.48 12.09 0.49
N ASN A 140 1.40 13.03 0.26
CA ASN A 140 2.24 13.10 -0.95
C ASN A 140 3.23 11.93 -1.11
N ASP A 141 3.11 10.91 -0.26
CA ASP A 141 4.15 9.92 -0.04
C ASP A 141 3.83 8.55 -0.62
N SER A 142 2.66 8.37 -1.24
CA SER A 142 2.31 7.12 -1.92
C SER A 142 1.34 7.29 -3.09
N THR A 143 1.30 6.33 -4.00
CA THR A 143 0.37 6.30 -5.14
C THR A 143 0.09 4.86 -5.55
N ALA A 144 -1.12 4.60 -6.06
CA ALA A 144 -1.53 3.27 -6.53
C ALA A 144 -2.17 3.32 -7.93
N TRP A 145 -1.84 2.34 -8.77
CA TRP A 145 -2.39 2.16 -10.11
C TRP A 145 -2.94 0.76 -10.27
N SER A 146 -4.08 0.61 -10.94
CA SER A 146 -4.50 -0.67 -11.49
C SER A 146 -3.75 -0.93 -12.79
N ILE A 147 -3.45 -2.20 -13.05
CA ILE A 147 -2.84 -2.70 -14.26
C ILE A 147 -3.71 -3.85 -14.76
N GLY A 148 -4.47 -3.59 -15.81
CA GLY A 148 -5.45 -4.53 -16.33
C GLY A 148 -6.53 -4.83 -15.30
N TYR A 149 -6.95 -6.10 -15.27
CA TYR A 149 -7.80 -6.74 -14.26
C TYR A 149 -7.08 -7.67 -13.30
N GLY A 150 -5.77 -7.80 -13.41
CA GLY A 150 -4.99 -8.72 -12.58
C GLY A 150 -4.19 -8.05 -11.47
N GLY A 151 -3.68 -6.83 -11.69
CA GLY A 151 -2.59 -6.27 -10.89
C GLY A 151 -2.84 -4.87 -10.35
N VAL A 152 -2.22 -4.57 -9.22
CA VAL A 152 -2.10 -3.23 -8.64
C VAL A 152 -0.64 -2.94 -8.36
N LEU A 153 -0.14 -1.82 -8.86
CA LEU A 153 1.13 -1.24 -8.46
C LEU A 153 0.87 -0.24 -7.34
N LYS A 154 1.59 -0.35 -6.21
CA LYS A 154 1.68 0.71 -5.22
C LYS A 154 3.12 1.14 -5.05
N MET A 155 3.34 2.44 -4.94
CA MET A 155 4.63 3.01 -4.61
C MET A 155 4.51 3.94 -3.41
N ALA A 156 5.52 3.94 -2.55
CA ALA A 156 5.62 4.87 -1.43
C ALA A 156 7.07 5.24 -1.13
N PHE A 157 7.33 6.42 -0.56
CA PHE A 157 8.70 6.75 -0.09
C PHE A 157 9.08 5.93 1.15
N ILE A 158 10.36 5.56 1.25
CA ILE A 158 10.88 4.72 2.36
C ILE A 158 10.77 5.41 3.73
N ILE A 159 10.79 6.74 3.73
CA ILE A 159 10.88 7.62 4.90
C ILE A 159 9.86 7.32 6.01
N LEU A 160 8.67 6.85 5.65
CA LEU A 160 7.58 6.60 6.60
C LEU A 160 7.55 5.15 7.11
N GLN A 161 8.40 4.27 6.58
CA GLN A 161 8.20 2.83 6.71
C GLN A 161 9.35 2.06 7.39
N HIS A 162 10.44 2.72 7.79
CA HIS A 162 11.53 2.03 8.51
C HIS A 162 11.06 1.43 9.84
N ASP A 163 10.20 2.16 10.55
CA ASP A 163 9.77 1.82 11.91
C ASP A 163 8.52 0.94 11.96
N ILE A 164 7.92 0.65 10.82
CA ILE A 164 6.72 -0.20 10.70
C ILE A 164 7.00 -1.38 9.77
N THR A 165 6.16 -2.42 9.82
CA THR A 165 6.28 -3.53 8.89
C THR A 165 5.67 -3.16 7.55
N HIS A 166 6.45 -3.32 6.48
CA HIS A 166 5.96 -3.12 5.11
C HIS A 166 4.80 -4.08 4.81
N GLN A 167 3.76 -3.58 4.13
CA GLN A 167 2.55 -4.34 3.80
C GLN A 167 2.85 -5.70 3.14
N SER A 168 3.87 -5.80 2.28
CA SER A 168 4.24 -7.07 1.62
C SER A 168 4.54 -8.19 2.63
N LYS A 169 5.21 -7.89 3.74
CA LYS A 169 5.51 -8.85 4.79
C LYS A 169 4.21 -9.28 5.49
N THR A 170 3.34 -8.32 5.81
CA THR A 170 2.04 -8.59 6.43
C THR A 170 1.16 -9.48 5.55
N LEU A 171 1.01 -9.15 4.26
CA LEU A 171 0.20 -9.92 3.31
C LEU A 171 0.73 -11.34 3.14
N ASN A 172 2.05 -11.52 3.07
CA ASN A 172 2.67 -12.84 2.99
C ASN A 172 2.44 -13.65 4.27
N TRP A 173 2.57 -13.02 5.44
CA TRP A 173 2.32 -13.68 6.73
C TRP A 173 0.84 -14.08 6.90
N LEU A 174 -0.10 -13.32 6.35
CA LEU A 174 -1.53 -13.61 6.42
C LEU A 174 -2.00 -14.74 5.50
N GLN A 175 -1.17 -15.17 4.54
CA GLN A 175 -1.56 -16.25 3.61
C GLN A 175 -1.92 -17.52 4.40
N GLY A 176 -3.13 -18.04 4.16
CA GLY A 176 -3.65 -19.22 4.85
C GLY A 176 -4.10 -19.02 6.30
N LYS A 177 -4.02 -17.81 6.86
CA LYS A 177 -4.50 -17.50 8.22
C LYS A 177 -5.96 -17.04 8.27
N LEU A 178 -6.51 -16.60 7.14
CA LEU A 178 -7.88 -16.10 7.04
C LEU A 178 -8.80 -17.13 6.37
N PRO A 179 -10.07 -17.24 6.79
CA PRO A 179 -11.05 -18.08 6.10
C PRO A 179 -11.26 -17.61 4.65
N PRO A 180 -10.90 -18.41 3.64
CA PRO A 180 -10.90 -17.95 2.24
C PRO A 180 -12.31 -17.77 1.66
N SER A 181 -13.34 -18.30 2.32
CA SER A 181 -14.72 -18.29 1.82
C SER A 181 -15.47 -16.98 2.06
N ARG A 182 -14.94 -16.06 2.86
CA ARG A 182 -15.62 -14.78 3.18
C ARG A 182 -14.75 -13.55 2.99
N PHE A 183 -13.44 -13.71 3.00
CA PHE A 183 -12.50 -12.59 2.97
C PHE A 183 -11.44 -12.80 1.91
N GLN A 184 -11.16 -11.76 1.14
CA GLN A 184 -10.03 -11.73 0.22
C GLN A 184 -9.04 -10.65 0.64
N ILE A 185 -7.76 -10.95 0.46
CA ILE A 185 -6.67 -10.00 0.64
C ILE A 185 -5.79 -10.03 -0.62
N PRO A 186 -5.11 -8.92 -0.96
CA PRO A 186 -4.16 -8.93 -2.06
C PRO A 186 -3.05 -9.97 -1.82
N LYS A 187 -2.64 -10.64 -2.88
CA LYS A 187 -1.44 -11.47 -2.90
C LYS A 187 -0.29 -10.63 -3.40
N VAL A 188 0.85 -10.67 -2.72
CA VAL A 188 2.06 -10.01 -3.21
C VAL A 188 2.54 -10.75 -4.46
N ILE A 189 2.68 -10.02 -5.56
CA ILE A 189 3.27 -10.52 -6.81
C ILE A 189 4.78 -10.27 -6.75
N ARG A 190 5.17 -9.02 -6.48
CA ARG A 190 6.57 -8.63 -6.34
C ARG A 190 6.70 -7.46 -5.37
N TYR A 191 7.79 -7.40 -4.63
CA TYR A 191 8.13 -6.29 -3.74
C TYR A 191 9.61 -5.95 -3.90
N GLU A 192 9.90 -4.66 -4.04
CA GLU A 192 11.25 -4.12 -4.22
C GLU A 192 11.42 -2.81 -3.48
N VAL A 193 12.67 -2.47 -3.18
CA VAL A 193 13.07 -1.16 -2.66
C VAL A 193 14.05 -0.55 -3.64
N GLN A 194 13.62 0.45 -4.39
CA GLN A 194 14.42 1.05 -5.46
C GLN A 194 14.18 2.55 -5.50
N MET A 195 15.22 3.32 -5.82
CA MET A 195 15.13 4.78 -5.95
C MET A 195 14.51 5.49 -4.72
N LYS A 196 14.84 5.03 -3.51
CA LYS A 196 14.26 5.48 -2.23
C LYS A 196 12.72 5.31 -2.12
N ARG A 197 12.18 4.32 -2.84
CA ARG A 197 10.75 3.97 -2.87
C ARG A 197 10.56 2.51 -2.55
N HIS A 198 9.52 2.22 -1.78
CA HIS A 198 8.88 0.92 -1.79
C HIS A 198 8.07 0.79 -3.06
N ILE A 199 8.22 -0.34 -3.75
CA ILE A 199 7.49 -0.69 -4.96
C ILE A 199 6.88 -2.05 -4.70
N ILE A 200 5.55 -2.15 -4.72
CA ILE A 200 4.84 -3.40 -4.53
C ILE A 200 3.85 -3.61 -5.68
N PHE A 201 3.94 -4.78 -6.30
CA PHE A 201 2.93 -5.32 -7.18
C PHE A 201 2.12 -6.34 -6.38
N GLU A 202 0.80 -6.21 -6.41
CA GLU A 202 -0.12 -7.12 -5.74
C GLU A 202 -1.32 -7.47 -6.62
N SER A 203 -1.97 -8.59 -6.35
CA SER A 203 -3.18 -8.98 -7.08
C SER A 203 -4.30 -7.97 -6.83
N GLN A 204 -5.01 -7.60 -7.87
CA GLN A 204 -6.17 -6.71 -7.74
C GLN A 204 -7.37 -7.43 -7.13
N ILE A 205 -8.04 -6.77 -6.19
CA ILE A 205 -9.38 -7.16 -5.74
C ILE A 205 -10.41 -6.31 -6.49
N TYR A 206 -11.27 -6.96 -7.26
CA TYR A 206 -12.33 -6.31 -8.01
C TYR A 206 -13.61 -6.16 -7.19
N GLY A 207 -14.19 -4.96 -7.23
CA GLY A 207 -15.46 -4.65 -6.58
C GLY A 207 -15.69 -3.15 -6.47
N LEU A 208 -16.82 -2.77 -5.87
CA LEU A 208 -17.04 -1.39 -5.43
C LEU A 208 -16.43 -1.23 -4.06
N ASN A 209 -15.70 -0.13 -3.83
CA ASN A 209 -15.34 0.19 -2.45
C ASN A 209 -16.59 0.57 -1.65
N PHE A 210 -16.52 0.44 -0.32
CA PHE A 210 -17.69 0.62 0.53
C PHE A 210 -18.26 2.04 0.47
N GLU A 211 -17.40 3.06 0.28
CA GLU A 211 -17.82 4.46 0.10
C GLU A 211 -18.68 4.64 -1.16
N GLN A 212 -18.28 4.02 -2.28
CA GLN A 212 -19.02 4.02 -3.54
C GLN A 212 -20.31 3.20 -3.44
N ALA A 213 -20.27 2.06 -2.73
CA ALA A 213 -21.41 1.15 -2.62
C ALA A 213 -22.49 1.68 -1.67
N TRP A 214 -22.11 2.31 -0.54
CA TRP A 214 -23.02 2.74 0.53
C TRP A 214 -24.31 3.45 0.07
N PRO A 215 -24.28 4.45 -0.84
CA PRO A 215 -25.50 5.11 -1.32
C PRO A 215 -26.41 4.19 -2.15
N LEU A 216 -25.90 3.10 -2.70
CA LEU A 216 -26.63 2.15 -3.54
C LEU A 216 -27.30 1.02 -2.74
N LEU A 217 -26.82 0.78 -1.51
CA LEU A 217 -27.30 -0.33 -0.66
C LEU A 217 -28.62 0.02 0.03
N SER A 218 -29.54 -0.95 0.05
CA SER A 218 -30.72 -0.90 0.93
C SER A 218 -30.32 -1.04 2.40
N ALA A 219 -31.23 -0.73 3.33
CA ALA A 219 -30.97 -0.85 4.77
C ALA A 219 -30.51 -2.28 5.16
N GLN A 220 -31.19 -3.30 4.66
CA GLN A 220 -30.81 -4.70 4.94
C GLN A 220 -29.42 -5.06 4.39
N GLN A 221 -29.07 -4.55 3.21
CA GLN A 221 -27.76 -4.80 2.61
C GLN A 221 -26.64 -4.10 3.39
N ARG A 222 -26.89 -2.91 3.95
CA ARG A 222 -25.94 -2.24 4.84
C ARG A 222 -25.68 -3.06 6.10
N GLU A 223 -26.73 -3.61 6.71
CA GLU A 223 -26.59 -4.53 7.86
C GLU A 223 -25.78 -5.79 7.52
N ASN A 224 -25.97 -6.33 6.31
CA ASN A 224 -25.20 -7.48 5.84
C ASN A 224 -23.71 -7.14 5.65
N VAL A 225 -23.39 -5.96 5.10
CA VAL A 225 -22.00 -5.51 4.97
C VAL A 225 -21.37 -5.28 6.35
N ILE A 226 -22.09 -4.61 7.26
CA ILE A 226 -21.63 -4.41 8.65
C ILE A 226 -21.37 -5.77 9.31
N THR A 227 -22.22 -6.76 9.08
CA THR A 227 -22.04 -8.12 9.57
C THR A 227 -20.75 -8.75 9.00
N ALA A 228 -20.48 -8.61 7.70
CA ALA A 228 -19.25 -9.10 7.09
C ALA A 228 -17.99 -8.47 7.70
N VAL A 229 -17.98 -7.15 7.89
CA VAL A 229 -16.85 -6.42 8.50
C VAL A 229 -16.67 -6.79 9.97
N LYS A 230 -17.76 -6.93 10.73
CA LYS A 230 -17.72 -7.38 12.13
C LYS A 230 -17.14 -8.79 12.24
N ASP A 231 -17.61 -9.72 11.41
CA ASP A 231 -17.12 -11.10 11.38
C ASP A 231 -15.62 -11.14 11.03
N PHE A 232 -15.18 -10.31 10.08
CA PHE A 232 -13.77 -10.16 9.75
C PHE A 232 -12.93 -9.69 10.94
N CYS A 233 -13.33 -8.60 11.61
CA CYS A 233 -12.62 -8.09 12.78
C CYS A 233 -12.55 -9.15 13.89
N PHE A 234 -13.65 -9.89 14.09
CA PHE A 234 -13.68 -10.98 15.05
C PHE A 234 -12.71 -12.11 14.67
N ASP A 235 -12.68 -12.52 13.40
CA ASP A 235 -11.77 -13.56 12.91
C ASP A 235 -10.30 -13.16 13.01
N LEU A 236 -9.93 -11.92 12.66
CA LEU A 236 -8.58 -11.41 12.91
C LEU A 236 -8.24 -11.44 14.40
N SER A 237 -9.18 -11.05 15.25
CA SER A 237 -8.94 -10.95 16.69
C SER A 237 -8.64 -12.31 17.35
N LYS A 238 -8.94 -13.43 16.68
CA LYS A 238 -8.60 -14.78 17.15
C LYS A 238 -7.11 -15.05 17.09
N ILE A 239 -6.38 -14.35 16.22
CA ILE A 239 -4.92 -14.45 16.12
C ILE A 239 -4.32 -13.64 17.29
N LYS A 240 -3.64 -14.31 18.22
CA LYS A 240 -3.10 -13.68 19.43
C LYS A 240 -1.63 -13.31 19.27
N GLY A 241 -1.23 -12.26 19.99
CA GLY A 241 0.15 -11.85 20.15
C GLY A 241 0.51 -11.69 21.62
N GLU A 242 1.78 -11.40 21.89
CA GLU A 242 2.29 -11.24 23.26
C GLU A 242 2.38 -9.76 23.69
N LYS A 243 2.47 -8.84 22.72
CA LYS A 243 2.70 -7.42 22.95
C LYS A 243 2.17 -6.58 21.79
N ILE A 244 2.17 -5.27 22.00
CA ILE A 244 1.91 -4.31 20.92
C ILE A 244 3.02 -4.41 19.88
N GLY A 245 2.66 -4.39 18.60
CA GLY A 245 3.62 -4.30 17.50
C GLY A 245 3.13 -4.96 16.22
N SER A 246 3.87 -4.77 15.14
CA SER A 246 3.62 -5.48 13.89
C SER A 246 3.98 -6.96 14.00
N ILE A 247 3.78 -7.71 12.90
CA ILE A 247 4.19 -9.12 12.80
C ILE A 247 5.70 -9.35 12.93
N GLU A 248 6.51 -8.31 12.68
CA GLU A 248 7.98 -8.35 12.85
C GLU A 248 8.39 -7.77 14.21
N GLY A 249 7.42 -7.46 15.09
CA GLY A 249 7.67 -6.78 16.36
C GLY A 249 8.10 -5.32 16.20
N LYS A 250 7.90 -4.73 15.01
CA LYS A 250 8.14 -3.31 14.75
C LYS A 250 6.98 -2.47 15.27
N GLY A 251 7.13 -1.15 15.13
CA GLY A 251 6.14 -0.18 15.55
C GLY A 251 4.80 -0.25 14.85
N LEU A 252 3.83 0.48 15.41
CA LEU A 252 2.51 0.69 14.83
C LEU A 252 2.21 2.19 14.76
N PHE A 253 1.55 2.60 13.69
CA PHE A 253 1.16 3.99 13.52
C PHE A 253 -0.06 4.33 14.39
N ASP A 254 0.12 5.16 15.42
CA ASP A 254 -0.96 5.81 16.14
C ASP A 254 -0.62 7.28 16.43
N GLN A 255 -1.50 8.19 16.01
CA GLN A 255 -1.27 9.63 16.09
C GLN A 255 -1.71 10.25 17.42
N TYR A 256 -2.44 9.52 18.27
CA TYR A 256 -3.04 10.07 19.50
C TYR A 256 -2.54 9.40 20.77
N LEU A 257 -2.00 8.20 20.64
CA LEU A 257 -1.54 7.40 21.76
C LEU A 257 -0.19 7.88 22.32
N PRO A 258 0.85 8.17 21.51
CA PRO A 258 2.12 8.68 22.04
C PRO A 258 1.88 9.96 22.87
N THR A 259 2.28 9.94 24.14
CA THR A 259 2.08 11.08 25.07
C THR A 259 3.16 12.14 24.95
N GLN A 260 4.36 11.76 24.50
CA GLN A 260 5.51 12.64 24.34
C GLN A 260 6.36 12.19 23.15
N PHE A 261 6.86 13.17 22.40
CA PHE A 261 7.87 12.94 21.36
C PHE A 261 9.24 13.16 21.98
N GLU A 262 10.05 12.10 22.02
CA GLU A 262 11.45 12.19 22.42
C GLU A 262 12.32 12.27 21.15
N VAL A 263 13.19 13.27 21.08
CA VAL A 263 14.12 13.45 19.95
C VAL A 263 14.97 12.18 19.79
N GLY A 264 15.04 11.65 18.57
CA GLY A 264 15.82 10.44 18.26
C GLY A 264 15.15 9.12 18.64
N LYS A 265 13.91 9.13 19.16
CA LYS A 265 13.10 7.91 19.31
C LYS A 265 11.92 7.94 18.36
N SER A 266 11.71 6.80 17.69
CA SER A 266 10.53 6.65 16.85
C SER A 266 9.26 6.77 17.70
N PRO A 267 8.27 7.59 17.29
CA PRO A 267 6.97 7.64 17.97
C PRO A 267 6.20 6.32 17.83
N TYR A 268 6.64 5.43 16.94
CA TYR A 268 6.02 4.15 16.67
C TYR A 268 6.66 3.03 17.49
N ASP A 269 7.72 3.28 18.26
CA ASP A 269 8.38 2.24 19.06
C ASP A 269 7.38 1.49 19.97
N PRO A 270 7.31 0.15 19.87
CA PRO A 270 6.34 -0.63 20.65
C PRO A 270 6.41 -0.41 22.16
N ALA A 271 7.61 -0.25 22.73
CA ALA A 271 7.78 -0.02 24.16
C ALA A 271 7.29 1.38 24.55
N GLY A 272 7.59 2.39 23.74
CA GLY A 272 7.06 3.75 23.89
C GLY A 272 5.53 3.81 23.80
N ILE A 273 4.94 3.07 22.86
CA ILE A 273 3.48 2.94 22.74
C ILE A 273 2.88 2.30 24.00
N GLN A 274 3.47 1.21 24.48
CA GLN A 274 2.99 0.54 25.69
C GLN A 274 3.15 1.41 26.95
N ALA A 275 4.26 2.14 27.08
CA ALA A 275 4.45 3.11 28.17
C ALA A 275 3.40 4.23 28.11
N SER A 276 3.04 4.68 26.91
CA SER A 276 2.00 5.70 26.71
C SER A 276 0.61 5.22 27.15
N TRP A 277 0.28 3.93 26.97
CA TRP A 277 -0.93 3.33 27.53
C TRP A 277 -0.97 3.44 29.06
N VAL A 278 0.11 3.02 29.72
CA VAL A 278 0.24 3.09 31.19
C VAL A 278 0.14 4.53 31.69
N ALA A 279 0.83 5.47 31.04
CA ALA A 279 0.80 6.87 31.41
C ALA A 279 -0.60 7.52 31.28
N LYS A 280 -1.46 6.98 30.41
CA LYS A 280 -2.85 7.42 30.25
C LYS A 280 -3.84 6.69 31.17
N GLY A 281 -3.38 5.79 32.04
CA GLY A 281 -4.25 4.99 32.93
C GLY A 281 -5.03 3.90 32.21
N LEU A 282 -4.50 3.40 31.08
CA LEU A 282 -5.15 2.39 30.25
C LEU A 282 -4.54 0.98 30.46
N GLU A 283 -3.71 0.77 31.47
CA GLU A 283 -2.96 -0.46 31.70
C GLU A 283 -3.84 -1.72 31.81
N SER A 284 -5.07 -1.59 32.29
CA SER A 284 -6.04 -2.70 32.36
C SER A 284 -6.40 -3.26 30.97
N GLY A 285 -6.28 -2.44 29.93
CA GLY A 285 -6.47 -2.82 28.54
C GLY A 285 -5.35 -3.71 27.99
N LEU A 286 -4.14 -3.68 28.58
CA LEU A 286 -2.96 -4.44 28.14
C LEU A 286 -2.96 -5.91 28.58
N SER A 287 -4.13 -6.55 28.61
CA SER A 287 -4.32 -7.90 29.13
C SER A 287 -4.42 -8.96 28.03
N GLU A 288 -4.91 -8.59 26.85
CA GLU A 288 -5.09 -9.49 25.71
C GLU A 288 -4.70 -8.76 24.42
N PHE A 289 -3.70 -9.28 23.70
CA PHE A 289 -3.28 -8.74 22.40
C PHE A 289 -3.84 -9.60 21.27
N CYS A 290 -4.49 -8.95 20.33
CA CYS A 290 -5.03 -9.59 19.15
C CYS A 290 -4.58 -8.88 17.88
N PHE A 291 -4.51 -9.63 16.80
CA PHE A 291 -4.17 -9.09 15.50
C PHE A 291 -5.35 -8.28 14.95
N ALA A 292 -5.07 -7.09 14.42
CA ALA A 292 -6.05 -6.18 13.86
C ALA A 292 -5.52 -5.51 12.58
N HIS A 293 -6.43 -5.13 11.69
CA HIS A 293 -6.10 -4.41 10.46
C HIS A 293 -5.66 -2.96 10.73
N ASN A 294 -6.28 -2.30 11.72
CA ASN A 294 -6.04 -0.93 12.17
C ASN A 294 -6.28 0.20 11.13
N CYS A 295 -6.83 -0.12 9.96
CA CYS A 295 -7.02 0.81 8.83
C CYS A 295 -8.24 0.48 7.92
N LEU A 296 -9.35 0.01 8.49
CA LEU A 296 -10.60 -0.33 7.80
C LEU A 296 -11.43 0.91 7.45
N TRP A 297 -10.80 1.87 6.76
CA TRP A 297 -11.53 2.97 6.16
C TRP A 297 -12.47 2.46 5.05
N PRO A 298 -13.60 3.14 4.78
CA PRO A 298 -14.58 2.68 3.78
C PRO A 298 -13.98 2.38 2.40
N HIS A 299 -13.00 3.16 1.95
CA HIS A 299 -12.36 2.94 0.65
C HIS A 299 -11.37 1.76 0.61
N HIS A 300 -11.02 1.17 1.77
CA HIS A 300 -10.21 -0.04 1.87
C HIS A 300 -11.04 -1.33 1.91
N ILE A 301 -12.37 -1.21 2.05
CA ILE A 301 -13.30 -2.34 2.06
C ILE A 301 -13.91 -2.46 0.67
N ILE A 302 -13.67 -3.58 -0.01
CA ILE A 302 -14.14 -3.86 -1.36
C ILE A 302 -15.28 -4.87 -1.31
N LEU A 303 -16.45 -4.51 -1.82
CA LEU A 303 -17.59 -5.41 -1.96
C LEU A 303 -17.46 -6.16 -3.30
N ILE A 304 -17.03 -7.42 -3.24
CA ILE A 304 -16.66 -8.21 -4.42
C ILE A 304 -17.91 -8.65 -5.20
N ASP A 305 -18.98 -9.02 -4.49
CA ASP A 305 -20.18 -9.61 -5.09
C ASP A 305 -21.20 -8.55 -5.59
N TYR A 306 -21.12 -7.33 -5.07
CA TYR A 306 -22.10 -6.26 -5.33
C TYR A 306 -22.12 -5.62 -6.73
N PRO A 307 -21.04 -5.60 -7.53
CA PRO A 307 -21.12 -5.09 -8.91
C PRO A 307 -22.09 -5.91 -9.78
N ASN A 308 -22.33 -7.17 -9.43
CA ASN A 308 -23.12 -8.14 -10.22
C ASN A 308 -24.41 -8.57 -9.52
N ALA A 309 -24.45 -8.51 -8.20
CA ALA A 309 -25.61 -8.82 -7.39
C ALA A 309 -26.57 -7.62 -7.40
N GLY A 310 -27.61 -7.67 -8.22
CA GLY A 310 -28.64 -6.63 -8.27
C GLY A 310 -29.23 -6.31 -6.89
N ILE A 311 -30.04 -5.25 -6.80
CA ILE A 311 -30.59 -4.66 -5.56
C ILE A 311 -31.32 -5.69 -4.64
N ALA A 312 -31.69 -6.87 -5.16
CA ALA A 312 -32.37 -7.93 -4.42
C ALA A 312 -31.44 -8.94 -3.71
N ASP A 313 -30.11 -8.91 -3.87
CA ASP A 313 -29.24 -9.84 -3.13
C ASP A 313 -29.10 -9.40 -1.67
N LEU A 314 -29.56 -10.26 -0.78
CA LEU A 314 -29.58 -10.07 0.67
C LEU A 314 -28.64 -11.03 1.40
N ARG A 315 -27.67 -11.64 0.71
CA ARG A 315 -26.61 -12.41 1.37
C ARG A 315 -25.62 -11.49 2.08
N VAL A 316 -24.89 -12.05 3.04
CA VAL A 316 -23.69 -11.42 3.59
C VAL A 316 -22.62 -11.48 2.48
N PRO A 317 -22.09 -10.34 2.02
CA PRO A 317 -21.18 -10.34 0.88
C PRO A 317 -19.80 -10.87 1.25
N THR A 318 -19.12 -11.42 0.25
CA THR A 318 -17.66 -11.56 0.30
C THR A 318 -17.04 -10.17 0.22
N ILE A 319 -16.13 -9.89 1.14
CA ILE A 319 -15.42 -8.61 1.17
C ILE A 319 -13.92 -8.79 0.93
N GLY A 320 -13.32 -7.84 0.24
CA GLY A 320 -11.89 -7.70 0.11
C GLY A 320 -11.36 -6.56 0.96
N LEU A 321 -10.18 -6.72 1.56
CA LEU A 321 -9.59 -5.73 2.44
C LEU A 321 -8.22 -5.31 1.91
N LEU A 322 -8.03 -3.99 1.76
CA LEU A 322 -6.80 -3.38 1.25
C LEU A 322 -6.06 -2.63 2.38
N SER A 323 -4.80 -2.27 2.12
CA SER A 323 -4.00 -1.37 2.99
C SER A 323 -3.64 -1.96 4.36
N TRP A 324 -2.85 -3.01 4.33
CA TRP A 324 -2.36 -3.79 5.49
C TRP A 324 -1.06 -3.26 6.11
N GLY A 325 -0.59 -2.07 5.69
CA GLY A 325 0.69 -1.50 6.13
C GLY A 325 0.76 -1.11 7.61
N ILE A 326 -0.37 -1.03 8.31
CA ILE A 326 -0.43 -0.71 9.74
C ILE A 326 -1.10 -1.80 10.58
N ALA A 327 -1.30 -2.98 9.99
CA ALA A 327 -1.85 -4.12 10.71
C ALA A 327 -0.83 -4.67 11.72
N GLY A 328 -1.32 -5.16 12.84
CA GLY A 328 -0.47 -5.66 13.91
C GLY A 328 -1.24 -6.11 15.14
N PHE A 329 -0.49 -6.55 16.13
CA PHE A 329 -0.99 -6.93 17.44
C PHE A 329 -1.23 -5.68 18.29
N VAL A 330 -2.46 -5.54 18.76
CA VAL A 330 -2.91 -4.44 19.61
C VAL A 330 -3.72 -5.01 20.77
N PRO A 331 -3.85 -4.29 21.90
CA PRO A 331 -4.79 -4.64 22.95
C PRO A 331 -6.20 -4.76 22.36
N LYS A 332 -6.96 -5.75 22.78
CA LYS A 332 -8.31 -6.02 22.26
C LYS A 332 -9.26 -4.82 22.38
N VAL A 333 -9.09 -4.01 23.43
CA VAL A 333 -9.84 -2.78 23.66
C VAL A 333 -9.45 -1.64 22.71
N TRP A 334 -8.35 -1.78 21.96
CA TRP A 334 -7.84 -0.80 21.01
C TRP A 334 -8.21 -1.11 19.56
N VAL A 335 -8.69 -2.31 19.21
CA VAL A 335 -8.94 -2.73 17.81
C VAL A 335 -9.62 -1.62 17.00
N ARG A 336 -8.86 -1.01 16.09
CA ARG A 336 -9.33 0.13 15.28
C ARG A 336 -10.02 -0.43 14.04
N THR A 337 -11.23 0.07 13.79
CA THR A 337 -11.87 0.00 12.47
C THR A 337 -11.27 1.09 11.61
#